data_AF-A0AAN8X6S9-F1
#
_entry.id   AF-A0AAN8X6S9-F1
#
_cell.length_a   1.000
_cell.length_b   1.000
_cell.length_c   1.000
_cell.angle_alpha   90.00
_cell.angle_beta   90.00
_cell.angle_gamma   90.00
#
_symmetry.space_group_name_H-M   'P 1'
#
loop_
_entity.id
_entity.type
_entity.pdbx_description
1 polymer ?
#
loop_
_entity_poly.entity_id
_entity_poly.type
_entity_poly.pdbx_seq_one_letter_code
_entity_poly.pdbx_strand_id
1 'polypeptide(L)'
;MLDVINVTHCSTLKTDNKLMNVSTSNVICTLNPTKNNCLIDGGGPLLIQLCPNRWVLIGTASSWQDCGQENVPGIYTKVSDYRQWIDAKTGPEEDC
;
A
#
# COMPACT_ATOMS: atom_id res chain seq x y z
N MET A 1 -13.05 -1.17 5.96
CA MET A 1 -11.73 -0.50 6.07
C MET A 1 -10.74 -1.32 5.26
N LEU A 2 -9.71 -0.73 4.65
CA LEU A 2 -8.70 -1.55 3.97
C LEU A 2 -7.81 -2.17 5.04
N ASP A 3 -7.65 -3.49 5.01
CA ASP A 3 -6.83 -4.20 5.99
C ASP A 3 -5.43 -4.41 5.42
N VAL A 4 -4.39 -4.03 6.16
CA VAL A 4 -3.00 -4.32 5.78
C VAL A 4 -2.74 -5.81 6.00
N ILE A 5 -2.30 -6.49 4.94
CA ILE A 5 -2.01 -7.93 4.97
C ILE A 5 -0.51 -8.20 4.86
N ASN A 6 -0.09 -9.37 5.33
CA ASN A 6 1.28 -9.82 5.22
C ASN A 6 1.72 -9.93 3.75
N VAL A 7 2.90 -9.42 3.40
CA VAL A 7 3.39 -9.40 2.01
C VAL A 7 3.66 -10.81 1.45
N THR A 8 4.03 -11.77 2.29
CA THR A 8 4.17 -13.18 1.90
C THR A 8 2.82 -13.82 1.61
N HIS A 9 1.76 -13.42 2.32
CA HIS A 9 0.40 -13.85 1.96
C HIS A 9 -0.07 -13.17 0.67
N CYS A 10 0.24 -11.89 0.50
CA CYS A 10 -0.10 -11.13 -0.70
C CYS A 10 0.50 -11.74 -1.98
N SER A 11 1.76 -12.17 -1.94
CA SER A 11 2.43 -12.78 -3.09
C SER A 11 1.87 -14.16 -3.48
N THR A 12 1.09 -14.81 -2.60
CA THR A 12 0.40 -16.07 -2.93
C THR A 12 -1.00 -15.85 -3.50
N LEU A 13 -1.53 -14.62 -3.45
CA LEU A 13 -2.80 -14.29 -4.08
C LEU A 13 -2.65 -14.31 -5.60
N LYS A 14 -3.76 -14.64 -6.27
CA LYS A 14 -3.82 -14.80 -7.72
C LYS A 14 -4.71 -13.72 -8.31
N THR A 15 -4.30 -13.23 -9.48
CA THR A 15 -5.16 -12.43 -10.35
C THR A 15 -5.27 -13.15 -11.68
N ASP A 16 -6.49 -13.42 -12.16
CA ASP A 16 -6.76 -14.19 -13.39
C ASP A 16 -5.96 -15.51 -13.49
N ASN A 17 -5.90 -16.27 -12.37
CA ASN A 17 -5.13 -17.51 -12.21
C ASN A 17 -3.59 -17.39 -12.31
N LYS A 18 -3.06 -16.17 -12.40
CA LYS A 18 -1.61 -15.88 -12.37
C LYS A 18 -1.20 -15.48 -10.96
N LEU A 19 -0.05 -15.98 -10.50
CA LEU A 19 0.54 -15.54 -9.24
C LEU A 19 0.95 -14.06 -9.34
N MET A 20 0.64 -13.30 -8.30
CA MET A 20 1.10 -11.92 -8.18
C MET A 20 2.61 -11.90 -7.94
N ASN A 21 3.37 -11.35 -8.89
CA ASN A 21 4.81 -11.13 -8.74
C ASN A 21 5.08 -9.83 -8.00
N VAL A 22 4.77 -9.82 -6.71
CA VAL A 22 4.91 -8.65 -5.83
C VAL A 22 6.23 -8.74 -5.08
N SER A 23 7.04 -7.68 -5.15
CA SER A 23 8.27 -7.56 -4.37
C SER A 23 7.96 -7.60 -2.88
N THR A 24 8.70 -8.38 -2.10
CA THR A 24 8.49 -8.47 -0.64
C THR A 24 9.17 -7.35 0.15
N SER A 25 10.04 -6.56 -0.49
CA SER A 25 10.91 -5.63 0.23
C SER A 25 10.37 -4.21 0.33
N ASN A 26 9.66 -3.72 -0.68
CA ASN A 26 9.36 -2.29 -0.85
C ASN A 26 7.87 -1.97 -1.05
N VAL A 27 6.99 -2.88 -0.64
CA VAL A 27 5.54 -2.72 -0.82
C VAL A 27 4.75 -3.01 0.46
N ILE A 28 3.54 -2.48 0.50
CA ILE A 28 2.49 -2.81 1.45
C ILE A 28 1.32 -3.36 0.65
N CYS A 29 0.75 -4.46 1.12
CA CYS A 29 -0.45 -5.01 0.53
C CYS A 29 -1.64 -4.74 1.44
N THR A 30 -2.77 -4.40 0.83
CA THR A 30 -4.06 -4.32 1.53
C THR A 30 -5.06 -5.24 0.88
N LEU A 31 -5.98 -5.78 1.67
CA LEU A 31 -7.09 -6.56 1.15
C LEU A 31 -8.38 -6.06 1.78
N ASN A 32 -9.44 -6.06 0.98
CA ASN A 32 -10.78 -5.95 1.52
C ASN A 32 -11.66 -6.95 0.79
N PRO A 33 -12.28 -7.92 1.51
CA PRO A 33 -13.11 -8.95 0.88
C PRO A 33 -14.41 -8.41 0.29
N THR A 34 -14.80 -7.18 0.64
CA THR A 34 -16.08 -6.55 0.28
C THR A 34 -15.94 -5.27 -0.55
N LYS A 35 -14.71 -4.79 -0.78
CA LYS A 35 -14.45 -3.54 -1.50
C LYS A 35 -13.44 -3.78 -2.62
N ASN A 36 -13.83 -3.32 -3.80
CA ASN A 36 -12.97 -3.28 -4.96
C ASN A 36 -11.86 -2.24 -4.74
N ASN A 37 -10.62 -2.71 -4.68
CA ASN A 37 -9.46 -1.83 -4.51
C ASN A 37 -9.23 -0.92 -5.73
N CYS A 38 -9.90 -1.15 -6.85
CA CYS A 38 -9.76 -0.49 -8.17
C CYS A 38 -9.88 1.04 -8.23
N LEU A 39 -10.35 1.68 -7.15
CA LEU A 39 -10.66 3.11 -7.14
C LEU A 39 -9.54 3.97 -6.55
N ILE A 40 -8.34 3.43 -6.32
CA ILE A 40 -7.30 4.26 -5.73
C ILE A 40 -6.63 5.03 -6.88
N ASP A 41 -6.56 6.35 -6.78
CA ASP A 41 -5.83 7.12 -7.77
C ASP A 41 -4.35 6.68 -7.70
N GLY A 42 -3.68 6.50 -8.84
CA GLY A 42 -2.24 6.22 -8.84
C GLY A 42 -1.49 7.30 -8.04
N GLY A 43 -0.69 6.90 -7.05
CA GLY A 43 -0.03 7.81 -6.10
C GLY A 43 -0.86 8.22 -4.88
N GLY A 44 -2.12 7.79 -4.78
CA GLY A 44 -3.02 8.10 -3.66
C GLY A 44 -2.52 7.56 -2.31
N PRO A 45 -2.87 8.23 -1.19
CA PRO A 45 -2.30 7.93 0.12
C PRO A 45 -2.97 6.72 0.79
N LEU A 46 -2.15 5.83 1.35
CA LEU A 46 -2.55 4.87 2.37
C LEU A 46 -2.17 5.42 3.74
N LEU A 47 -3.19 5.78 4.52
CA LEU A 47 -3.04 6.39 5.83
C LEU A 47 -3.43 5.41 6.94
N ILE A 48 -2.69 5.43 8.05
CA ILE A 48 -3.12 4.82 9.31
C ILE A 48 -3.22 5.90 10.39
N GLN A 49 -4.17 5.74 11.30
CA GLN A 49 -4.29 6.60 12.45
C GLN A 49 -3.40 6.06 13.57
N LEU A 50 -2.31 6.76 13.88
CA LEU A 50 -1.37 6.36 14.93
C LEU A 50 -1.88 6.79 16.32
N CYS A 51 -2.50 7.97 16.40
CA CYS A 51 -3.06 8.55 17.62
C CYS A 51 -4.32 9.38 17.26
N PRO A 52 -5.16 9.79 18.24
CA PRO A 52 -6.23 10.74 17.98
C PRO A 52 -5.72 11.96 17.21
N ASN A 53 -6.37 12.28 16.09
CA ASN A 53 -5.99 13.37 15.17
C ASN A 53 -4.59 13.29 14.52
N ARG A 54 -3.83 12.19 14.67
CA ARG A 54 -2.54 12.00 13.98
C ARG A 54 -2.62 10.84 13.00
N TRP A 55 -2.53 11.16 11.73
CA TRP A 55 -2.48 10.21 10.62
C TRP A 55 -1.07 10.15 10.04
N VAL A 56 -0.64 8.96 9.65
CA VAL A 56 0.68 8.71 9.09
C VAL A 56 0.51 8.08 7.71
N LEU A 57 1.24 8.64 6.73
CA LEU A 57 1.34 8.07 5.39
C LEU A 57 2.26 6.86 5.41
N ILE A 58 1.70 5.66 5.22
CA ILE A 58 2.49 4.42 5.21
C ILE A 58 2.74 3.90 3.80
N GLY A 59 1.90 4.28 2.83
CA GLY A 59 2.05 3.83 1.45
C GLY A 59 1.47 4.78 0.42
N THR A 60 1.94 4.66 -0.82
CA THR A 60 1.36 5.34 -1.98
C THR A 60 0.93 4.31 -3.01
N ALA A 61 -0.24 4.46 -3.61
CA ALA A 61 -0.77 3.48 -4.55
C ALA A 61 0.14 3.37 -5.79
N SER A 62 0.60 2.16 -6.13
CA SER A 62 1.67 1.99 -7.13
C SER A 62 1.16 1.66 -8.54
N SER A 63 0.20 0.74 -8.72
CA SER A 63 -0.49 0.50 -10.02
C SER A 63 -1.62 -0.53 -9.88
N TRP A 64 -2.39 -0.68 -10.97
CA TRP A 64 -3.79 -1.10 -11.06
C TRP A 64 -4.05 -2.34 -11.93
N GLN A 65 -3.02 -3.12 -12.28
CA GLN A 65 -3.27 -4.27 -13.16
C GLN A 65 -4.25 -5.26 -12.48
N ASP A 66 -5.37 -5.47 -13.17
CA ASP A 66 -6.44 -6.42 -12.85
C ASP A 66 -7.16 -6.18 -11.51
N CYS A 67 -7.41 -4.90 -11.18
CA CYS A 67 -8.16 -4.52 -9.99
C CYS A 67 -9.68 -4.76 -10.12
N GLY A 68 -10.40 -4.70 -8.99
CA GLY A 68 -11.87 -4.72 -8.99
C GLY A 68 -12.50 -6.12 -8.97
N GLN A 69 -11.67 -7.15 -8.87
CA GLN A 69 -12.08 -8.50 -8.55
C GLN A 69 -12.02 -8.72 -7.02
N GLU A 70 -12.87 -9.62 -6.54
CA GLU A 70 -12.78 -10.11 -5.16
C GLU A 70 -11.40 -10.75 -4.93
N ASN A 71 -10.88 -10.59 -3.71
CA ASN A 71 -9.61 -11.16 -3.26
C ASN A 71 -8.37 -10.65 -4.01
N VAL A 72 -8.47 -9.59 -4.81
CA VAL A 72 -7.30 -8.91 -5.38
C VAL A 72 -6.76 -7.86 -4.40
N PRO A 73 -5.52 -8.01 -3.92
CA PRO A 73 -4.94 -7.05 -2.98
C PRO A 73 -4.59 -5.74 -3.69
N GLY A 74 -4.77 -4.64 -2.98
CA GLY A 74 -4.20 -3.34 -3.36
C GLY A 74 -2.72 -3.32 -3.03
N ILE A 75 -1.89 -2.88 -3.98
CA ILE A 75 -0.43 -2.79 -3.82
C ILE A 75 -0.03 -1.33 -3.67
N TYR A 76 0.78 -1.05 -2.66
CA TYR A 76 1.28 0.27 -2.33
C TYR A 76 2.79 0.25 -2.22
N THR A 77 3.46 1.29 -2.66
CA THR A 77 4.86 1.54 -2.35
C THR A 77 5.01 1.80 -0.85
N LYS A 78 5.93 1.12 -0.18
CA LYS A 78 6.16 1.26 1.26
C LYS A 78 6.98 2.53 1.55
N VAL A 79 6.30 3.58 2.05
CA VAL A 79 6.90 4.92 2.21
C VAL A 79 8.10 4.91 3.16
N SER A 80 8.08 4.08 4.20
CA SER A 80 9.19 3.97 5.15
C SER A 80 10.54 3.63 4.50
N ASP A 81 10.53 2.86 3.40
CA ASP A 81 11.75 2.42 2.72
C ASP A 81 12.38 3.55 1.89
N TYR A 82 11.63 4.62 1.65
CA TYR A 82 12.08 5.81 0.93
C TYR A 82 12.27 7.01 1.86
N ARG A 83 12.15 6.84 3.18
CA ARG A 83 12.17 7.95 4.15
C ARG A 83 13.41 8.83 4.00
N GLN A 84 14.59 8.22 3.94
CA GLN A 84 15.86 8.95 3.77
C GLN A 84 15.90 9.77 2.47
N TRP A 85 15.36 9.21 1.39
CA TRP A 85 15.29 9.93 0.11
C TRP A 85 14.30 11.08 0.18
N ILE A 86 13.14 10.90 0.83
CA ILE A 86 12.15 11.95 1.05
C ILE A 86 12.81 13.09 1.84
N ASP A 87 13.46 12.79 2.97
CA ASP A 87 14.15 13.79 3.81
C ASP A 87 15.20 14.58 3.05
N ALA A 88 15.98 13.89 2.21
CA ALA A 88 16.99 14.53 1.36
C ALA A 88 16.38 15.47 0.28
N LYS A 89 15.09 15.33 -0.04
CA LYS A 89 14.39 16.15 -1.04
C LYS A 89 13.49 17.23 -0.45
N THR A 90 12.90 16.97 0.72
CA THR A 90 11.90 17.86 1.33
C THR A 90 12.37 18.49 2.64
N GLY A 91 13.51 18.07 3.17
CA GLY A 91 13.93 18.34 4.54
C GLY A 91 13.43 17.24 5.51
N PRO A 92 14.10 17.06 6.66
CA PRO A 92 13.68 16.12 7.68
C PRO A 92 12.31 16.51 8.26
N GLU A 93 11.59 15.53 8.81
CA GLU A 93 10.45 15.85 9.67
C GLU A 93 10.97 16.56 10.91
N GLU A 94 10.47 17.77 11.13
CA GLU A 94 10.63 18.45 12.41
C GLU A 94 9.67 17.76 13.39
N ASP A 95 10.24 17.06 14.37
CA ASP A 95 9.47 16.54 15.50
C ASP A 95 8.74 17.71 16.18
N CYS A 96 7.46 17.53 16.48
CA CYS A 96 6.66 18.53 17.20
C CYS A 96 7.25 18.92 18.56
#